data_AF-A0A8C2J335-F1
#
_entry.id   AF-A0A8C2J335-F1
#
_cell.length_a   1.000
_cell.length_b   1.000
_cell.length_c   1.000
_cell.angle_alpha   90.00
_cell.angle_beta   90.00
_cell.angle_gamma   90.00
#
_symmetry.space_group_name_H-M   'P 1'
#
loop_
_entity.id
_entity.type
_entity.pdbx_description
1 polymer ?
#
loop_
_entity_poly.entity_id
_entity_poly.type
_entity_poly.pdbx_seq_one_letter_code
_entity_poly.pdbx_strand_id
1 'polypeptide(L)'
;MDFIQKSGVKIPNSVIVSGVTQVADQDEQVVDFLREYGSIEVAILVDDSKSEFYQNLIIEFSSGSALVNLEPLLPFTHTVQGDPCAKYVVKALSSVYTTQIGSNATKTYLAELKGLAKLSGKDYGEVLKEMMSQIGEDIEAMKPVGIDVSPSHVETPVVTLQPPTPEDQQPLVSLLNAPRGGNRLNATDSVLFTNGGKAPSLSVSDINPAEIQKVVVEHIVRSEGVSPHLQSPVRLRSFSGKVPRPSNEADYDTWRSHIELLLNDPSMSHLQISRRILECLLSPAADVVKGLRPGSPPIAYLQLLDSAFGTVEDGEELFAQFMNTLQDPGEKPSTYLHRLQLALNLAVRRGGAAPADVDKHLLKQFCRGCWDNSLLSCLQLEQKKSNPPSFADLLLLLRTEEDRQLAKASRMKKHIGTTRQRGQLQLQSAWACAESREKSEVSLSVIEDLGRQVASLQSQLTYLMAQKKTKGADNRGAAGKSPGRVQKLDRVDTDMLKQTKKKQTNRPRPWYCFNCGEDGHIAPVCTDRANSALVAEKKKKLEEKQQLWDAQNRLNLPLND
;
A
#
# COMPACT_ATOMS: atom_id res chain seq x y z
N MET A 1 -21.21 37.00 7.64
CA MET A 1 -20.19 37.71 6.83
C MET A 1 -19.10 38.17 7.77
N ASP A 2 -17.92 37.59 7.60
CA ASP A 2 -16.73 37.88 8.40
C ASP A 2 -16.21 39.31 8.14
N PHE A 3 -15.50 39.90 9.11
CA PHE A 3 -14.97 41.27 9.05
C PHE A 3 -14.12 41.52 7.80
N ILE A 4 -13.25 40.57 7.44
CA ILE A 4 -12.34 40.69 6.30
C ILE A 4 -13.11 40.71 4.97
N GLN A 5 -14.21 39.96 4.88
CA GLN A 5 -15.06 39.98 3.70
C GLN A 5 -15.79 41.32 3.52
N LYS A 6 -16.09 42.02 4.64
CA LYS A 6 -16.70 43.35 4.61
C LYS A 6 -15.70 44.46 4.31
N SER A 7 -14.44 44.29 4.71
CA SER A 7 -13.38 45.28 4.48
C SER A 7 -12.88 45.32 3.03
N GLY A 8 -13.22 44.33 2.20
CA GLY A 8 -12.88 44.31 0.77
C GLY A 8 -11.40 44.04 0.48
N VAL A 9 -10.64 43.61 1.49
CA VAL A 9 -9.20 43.35 1.41
C VAL A 9 -8.90 42.17 0.49
N LYS A 10 -7.92 42.30 -0.41
CA LYS A 10 -7.44 41.18 -1.22
C LYS A 10 -6.58 40.25 -0.37
N ILE A 11 -7.20 39.18 0.14
CA ILE A 11 -6.54 38.16 0.98
C ILE A 11 -5.21 37.65 0.39
N PRO A 12 -5.09 37.36 -0.93
CA PRO A 12 -3.83 36.88 -1.51
C PRO A 12 -2.68 37.90 -1.50
N ASN A 13 -2.97 39.19 -1.31
CA ASN A 13 -1.98 40.26 -1.28
C ASN A 13 -1.74 40.80 0.14
N SER A 14 -2.22 40.11 1.17
CA SER A 14 -2.30 40.66 2.51
C SER A 14 -1.56 39.84 3.56
N VAL A 15 -1.04 40.53 4.57
CA VAL A 15 -0.48 39.95 5.79
C VAL A 15 -1.29 40.36 7.01
N ILE A 16 -1.25 39.52 8.04
CA ILE A 16 -1.80 39.82 9.35
C ILE A 16 -0.67 39.93 10.37
N VAL A 17 -0.72 40.99 11.18
CA VAL A 17 0.25 41.32 12.21
C VAL A 17 -0.44 41.21 13.57
N SER A 18 0.05 40.29 14.38
CA SER A 18 -0.40 40.09 15.77
C SER A 18 0.55 40.76 16.75
N GLY A 19 0.03 41.21 17.89
CA GLY A 19 0.81 41.86 18.95
C GLY A 19 0.91 43.38 18.81
N VAL A 20 0.06 44.00 17.98
CA VAL A 20 -0.03 45.45 17.85
C VAL A 20 -0.50 46.10 19.14
N THR A 21 0.14 47.21 19.49
CA THR A 21 -0.04 47.92 20.77
C THR A 21 -1.13 48.98 20.72
N GLN A 22 -1.64 49.29 19.51
CA GLN A 22 -2.57 50.38 19.20
C GLN A 22 -1.98 51.77 19.48
N VAL A 23 -0.66 51.84 19.63
CA VAL A 23 0.09 53.09 19.76
C VAL A 23 0.73 53.37 18.41
N ALA A 24 0.29 54.43 17.74
CA ALA A 24 0.65 54.74 16.34
C ALA A 24 2.17 54.67 16.10
N ASP A 25 2.96 55.31 16.96
CA ASP A 25 4.43 55.40 16.81
C ASP A 25 5.16 54.05 16.96
N GLN A 26 4.59 53.08 17.68
CA GLN A 26 5.22 51.77 17.89
C GLN A 26 4.82 50.76 16.81
N ASP A 27 3.56 50.82 16.37
CA ASP A 27 3.03 49.94 15.34
C ASP A 27 3.50 50.41 13.93
N GLU A 28 3.90 51.68 13.76
CA GLU A 28 4.47 52.19 12.50
C GLU A 28 5.81 51.53 12.16
N GLN A 29 6.59 51.07 13.15
CA GLN A 29 7.87 50.38 12.90
C GLN A 29 7.71 49.09 12.10
N VAL A 30 6.68 48.29 12.39
CA VAL A 30 6.41 47.05 11.64
C VAL A 30 5.81 47.35 10.27
N VAL A 31 5.06 48.44 10.13
CA VAL A 31 4.53 48.92 8.84
C VAL A 31 5.67 49.41 7.95
N ASP A 32 6.62 50.18 8.48
CA ASP A 32 7.80 50.66 7.76
C ASP A 32 8.70 49.52 7.32
N PHE A 33 8.94 48.52 8.19
CA PHE A 33 9.66 47.30 7.81
C PHE A 33 8.97 46.58 6.64
N LEU A 34 7.64 46.45 6.69
CA LEU A 34 6.89 45.80 5.61
C LEU A 34 6.91 46.61 4.31
N ARG A 35 7.11 47.93 4.37
CA ARG A 35 7.25 48.80 3.19
C ARG A 35 8.52 48.48 2.39
N GLU A 36 9.55 47.86 3.00
CA GLU A 36 10.75 47.39 2.29
C GLU A 36 10.44 46.31 1.24
N TYR A 37 9.36 45.55 1.43
CA TYR A 37 8.98 44.44 0.55
C TYR A 37 7.96 44.85 -0.53
N GLY A 38 7.27 45.98 -0.36
CA GLY A 38 6.34 46.49 -1.36
C GLY A 38 5.54 47.70 -0.92
N SER A 39 4.87 48.34 -1.88
CA SER A 39 3.97 49.46 -1.61
C SER A 39 2.66 48.96 -0.98
N ILE A 40 2.36 49.46 0.22
CA ILE A 40 1.16 49.15 0.99
C ILE A 40 -0.01 49.97 0.43
N GLU A 41 -1.09 49.27 0.04
CA GLU A 41 -2.33 49.88 -0.47
C GLU A 41 -3.27 50.22 0.69
N VAL A 42 -3.37 49.32 1.68
CA VAL A 42 -4.30 49.47 2.81
C VAL A 42 -3.68 48.90 4.09
N ALA A 43 -3.89 49.57 5.22
CA ALA A 43 -3.63 49.03 6.56
C ALA A 43 -4.88 49.20 7.43
N ILE A 44 -5.43 48.11 7.96
CA ILE A 44 -6.71 48.08 8.70
C ILE A 44 -6.53 47.37 10.03
N LEU A 45 -6.89 48.04 11.12
CA LEU A 45 -7.01 47.40 12.43
C LEU A 45 -8.36 46.68 12.54
N VAL A 46 -8.35 45.42 12.99
CA VAL A 46 -9.57 44.67 13.22
C VAL A 46 -10.16 45.04 14.58
N ASP A 47 -11.21 45.86 14.57
CA ASP A 47 -11.93 46.36 15.75
C ASP A 47 -13.17 45.54 16.12
N ASP A 48 -13.57 44.58 15.28
CA ASP A 48 -14.71 43.71 15.55
C ASP A 48 -14.37 42.66 16.61
N SER A 49 -14.87 42.88 17.84
CA SER A 49 -14.75 41.95 18.97
C SER A 49 -15.29 40.53 18.73
N LYS A 50 -16.10 40.33 17.68
CA LYS A 50 -16.61 39.01 17.28
C LYS A 50 -15.74 38.32 16.22
N SER A 51 -14.79 39.03 15.63
CA SER A 51 -13.86 38.47 14.66
C SER A 51 -12.79 37.65 15.36
N GLU A 52 -12.41 36.52 14.77
CA GLU A 52 -11.27 35.72 15.23
C GLU A 52 -9.94 36.49 15.10
N PHE A 53 -9.93 37.58 14.32
CA PHE A 53 -8.78 38.45 14.10
C PHE A 53 -8.80 39.73 14.95
N TYR A 54 -9.69 39.85 15.94
CA TYR A 54 -9.78 41.02 16.80
C TYR A 54 -8.41 41.46 17.35
N GLN A 55 -8.13 42.77 17.29
CA GLN A 55 -6.86 43.40 17.70
C GLN A 55 -5.64 43.03 16.85
N ASN A 56 -5.81 42.44 15.68
CA ASN A 56 -4.73 42.30 14.71
C ASN A 56 -4.78 43.42 13.67
N LEU A 57 -3.62 43.74 13.11
CA LEU A 57 -3.49 44.68 12.00
C LEU A 57 -3.37 43.89 10.69
N ILE A 58 -4.19 44.22 9.69
CA ILE A 58 -4.15 43.65 8.36
C ILE A 58 -3.50 44.66 7.42
N ILE A 59 -2.52 44.22 6.64
CA ILE A 59 -1.80 45.06 5.69
C ILE A 59 -1.95 44.44 4.30
N GLU A 60 -2.55 45.18 3.38
CA GLU A 60 -2.70 44.82 1.97
C GLU A 60 -1.62 45.53 1.14
N PHE A 61 -0.89 44.74 0.36
CA PHE A 61 0.04 45.25 -0.64
C PHE A 61 -0.68 45.52 -1.97
N SER A 62 -0.25 46.59 -2.63
CA SER A 62 -0.71 46.96 -3.99
C SER A 62 -0.46 45.88 -5.05
N SER A 63 0.50 44.98 -4.81
CA SER A 63 0.86 43.87 -5.70
C SER A 63 1.16 42.60 -4.92
N GLY A 64 0.69 41.46 -5.42
CA GLY A 64 0.98 40.14 -4.86
C GLY A 64 2.47 39.77 -4.91
N SER A 65 3.27 40.44 -5.74
CA SER A 65 4.74 40.24 -5.79
C SER A 65 5.44 40.57 -4.47
N ALA A 66 4.90 41.52 -3.69
CA ALA A 66 5.42 41.86 -2.37
C ALA A 66 5.30 40.66 -1.41
N LEU A 67 4.17 39.93 -1.50
CA LEU A 67 3.94 38.75 -0.69
C LEU A 67 4.82 37.57 -1.12
N VAL A 68 5.05 37.37 -2.42
CA VAL A 68 5.96 36.30 -2.92
C VAL A 68 7.38 36.47 -2.36
N ASN A 69 7.87 37.70 -2.23
CA ASN A 69 9.20 37.97 -1.65
C ASN A 69 9.23 37.80 -0.12
N LEU A 70 8.10 38.08 0.54
CA LEU A 70 7.96 38.00 1.99
C LEU A 70 7.63 36.58 2.48
N GLU A 71 6.97 35.77 1.64
CA GLU A 71 6.48 34.43 1.94
C GLU A 71 7.55 33.47 2.49
N PRO A 72 8.79 33.41 1.98
CA PRO A 72 9.84 32.55 2.54
C PRO A 72 10.23 32.90 3.98
N LEU A 73 9.94 34.13 4.42
CA LEU A 73 10.22 34.60 5.77
C LEU A 73 9.01 34.42 6.70
N LEU A 74 7.82 34.16 6.17
CA LEU A 74 6.61 34.01 6.98
C LEU A 74 6.49 32.57 7.53
N PRO A 75 6.07 32.39 8.80
CA PRO A 75 5.83 33.42 9.81
C PRO A 75 7.14 33.92 10.45
N PHE A 76 7.32 35.24 10.56
CA PHE A 76 8.44 35.82 11.31
C PHE A 76 7.96 36.67 12.48
N THR A 77 8.89 36.92 13.40
CA THR A 77 8.68 37.81 14.55
C THR A 77 9.57 39.04 14.39
N HIS A 78 8.97 40.22 14.34
CA HIS A 78 9.66 41.50 14.37
C HIS A 78 9.74 42.02 15.80
N THR A 79 10.93 42.40 16.25
CA THR A 79 11.16 43.02 17.56
C THR A 79 11.31 44.52 17.40
N VAL A 80 10.61 45.29 18.22
CA VAL A 80 10.65 46.76 18.22
C VAL A 80 12.04 47.26 18.59
N GLN A 81 12.54 48.28 17.89
CA GLN A 81 13.76 48.97 18.29
C GLN A 81 13.47 49.82 19.53
N GLY A 82 13.90 49.34 20.71
CA GLY A 82 13.78 50.06 21.99
C GLY A 82 13.01 49.33 23.09
N ASP A 83 12.21 48.31 22.76
CA ASP A 83 11.55 47.43 23.75
C ASP A 83 11.66 45.95 23.32
N PRO A 84 12.55 45.17 23.95
CA PRO A 84 12.71 43.73 23.65
C PRO A 84 11.47 42.88 23.98
N CYS A 85 10.50 43.43 24.72
CA CYS A 85 9.28 42.73 25.12
C CYS A 85 8.17 42.82 24.06
N ALA A 86 8.17 43.88 23.24
CA ALA A 86 7.20 44.07 22.16
C ALA A 86 7.58 43.24 20.93
N LYS A 87 6.77 42.21 20.64
CA LYS A 87 6.99 41.26 19.54
C LYS A 87 5.78 41.26 18.62
N TYR A 88 6.01 41.67 17.36
CA TYR A 88 5.00 41.54 16.31
C TYR A 88 5.18 40.24 15.56
N VAL A 89 4.11 39.46 15.44
CA VAL A 89 4.12 38.21 14.67
C VAL A 89 3.41 38.46 13.35
N VAL A 90 4.15 38.37 12.24
CA VAL A 90 3.62 38.59 10.90
C VAL A 90 3.37 37.24 10.23
N LYS A 91 2.17 37.06 9.67
CA LYS A 91 1.75 35.85 8.96
C LYS A 91 1.06 36.22 7.64
N ALA A 92 1.12 35.33 6.66
CA ALA A 92 0.32 35.49 5.43
C ALA A 92 -1.16 35.40 5.79
N LEU A 93 -1.96 36.39 5.36
CA LEU A 93 -3.39 36.41 5.69
C LEU A 93 -4.10 35.20 5.05
N SER A 94 -3.71 34.80 3.84
CA SER A 94 -4.21 33.60 3.17
C SER A 94 -4.06 32.33 4.02
N SER A 95 -2.91 32.11 4.62
CA SER A 95 -2.62 30.95 5.48
C SER A 95 -3.47 30.98 6.76
N VAL A 96 -3.56 32.12 7.42
CA VAL A 96 -4.34 32.23 8.67
C VAL A 96 -5.85 32.15 8.38
N TYR A 97 -6.31 32.78 7.30
CA TYR A 97 -7.71 32.78 6.88
C TYR A 97 -8.19 31.37 6.48
N THR A 98 -7.40 30.62 5.71
CA THR A 98 -7.73 29.24 5.33
C THR A 98 -7.71 28.29 6.53
N THR A 99 -6.75 28.44 7.44
CA THR A 99 -6.64 27.57 8.62
C THR A 99 -7.72 27.84 9.66
N GLN A 100 -8.03 29.10 9.96
CA GLN A 100 -8.99 29.45 11.02
C GLN A 100 -10.42 29.45 10.48
N ILE A 101 -10.70 30.29 9.48
CA ILE A 101 -12.05 30.40 8.90
C ILE A 101 -12.39 29.19 8.04
N GLY A 102 -11.45 28.71 7.22
CA GLY A 102 -11.68 27.50 6.41
C GLY A 102 -11.99 26.27 7.27
N SER A 103 -11.30 26.09 8.41
CA SER A 103 -11.60 25.01 9.36
C SER A 103 -12.98 25.16 9.99
N ASN A 104 -13.36 26.37 10.42
CA ASN A 104 -14.64 26.62 11.06
C ASN A 104 -15.82 26.46 10.07
N ALA A 105 -15.67 26.98 8.85
CA ALA A 105 -16.63 26.80 7.77
C ALA A 105 -16.82 25.31 7.42
N THR A 106 -15.71 24.56 7.31
CA THR A 106 -15.76 23.11 7.05
C THR A 106 -16.46 22.37 8.19
N LYS A 107 -16.17 22.70 9.45
CA LYS A 107 -16.85 22.10 10.61
C LYS A 107 -18.34 22.36 10.61
N THR A 108 -18.74 23.59 10.29
CA THR A 108 -20.15 24.00 10.21
C THR A 108 -20.86 23.24 9.10
N TYR A 109 -20.27 23.21 7.90
CA TYR A 109 -20.78 22.43 6.77
C TYR A 109 -20.92 20.94 7.09
N LEU A 110 -19.90 20.31 7.68
CA LEU A 110 -19.96 18.90 8.08
C LEU A 110 -21.01 18.65 9.17
N ALA A 111 -21.26 19.61 10.07
CA ALA A 111 -22.31 19.51 11.07
C ALA A 111 -23.71 19.58 10.42
N GLU A 112 -23.89 20.45 9.42
CA GLU A 112 -25.11 20.53 8.62
C GLU A 112 -25.34 19.24 7.82
N LEU A 113 -24.32 18.67 7.18
CA LEU A 113 -24.43 17.38 6.48
C LEU A 113 -24.83 16.24 7.42
N LYS A 114 -24.29 16.22 8.65
CA LYS A 114 -24.72 15.28 9.69
C LYS A 114 -26.18 15.50 10.10
N GLY A 115 -26.63 16.75 10.12
CA GLY A 115 -28.04 17.11 10.33
C GLY A 115 -28.94 16.60 9.19
N LEU A 116 -28.53 16.80 7.95
CA LEU A 116 -29.24 16.33 6.75
C LEU A 116 -29.33 14.81 6.71
N ALA A 117 -28.27 14.08 7.05
CA ALA A 117 -28.30 12.63 7.17
C ALA A 117 -29.34 12.16 8.20
N LYS A 118 -29.39 12.81 9.38
CA LYS A 118 -30.38 12.51 10.43
C LYS A 118 -31.82 12.78 9.99
N LEU A 119 -32.07 13.88 9.27
CA LEU A 119 -33.41 14.26 8.82
C LEU A 119 -33.89 13.44 7.61
N SER A 120 -32.97 13.05 6.72
CA SER A 120 -33.29 12.26 5.51
C SER A 120 -33.37 10.75 5.77
N GLY A 121 -32.83 10.27 6.89
CA GLY A 121 -32.73 8.83 7.19
C GLY A 121 -31.71 8.08 6.33
N LYS A 122 -30.92 8.80 5.51
CA LYS A 122 -29.80 8.24 4.74
C LYS A 122 -28.58 8.07 5.63
N ASP A 123 -27.70 7.13 5.29
CA ASP A 123 -26.41 7.02 5.96
C ASP A 123 -25.56 8.26 5.69
N TYR A 124 -24.86 8.74 6.71
CA TYR A 124 -24.02 9.93 6.59
C TYR A 124 -22.92 9.76 5.51
N GLY A 125 -22.39 8.55 5.35
CA GLY A 125 -21.41 8.24 4.31
C GLY A 125 -21.98 8.39 2.90
N GLU A 126 -23.25 8.04 2.69
CA GLU A 126 -23.92 8.22 1.40
C GLU A 126 -24.14 9.70 1.07
N VAL A 127 -24.64 10.48 2.04
CA VAL A 127 -24.84 11.93 1.89
C VAL A 127 -23.51 12.64 1.62
N LEU A 128 -22.45 12.25 2.33
CA LEU A 128 -21.12 12.82 2.12
C LEU A 128 -20.59 12.48 0.72
N LYS A 129 -20.76 11.24 0.26
CA LYS A 129 -20.32 10.82 -1.09
C LYS A 129 -21.04 11.59 -2.20
N GLU A 130 -22.35 11.80 -2.05
CA GLU A 130 -23.16 12.61 -2.96
C GLU A 130 -22.62 14.05 -3.05
N MET A 131 -22.31 14.67 -1.90
CA MET A 131 -21.73 16.02 -1.87
C MET A 131 -20.31 16.09 -2.42
N MET A 132 -19.46 15.09 -2.17
CA MET A 132 -18.12 15.04 -2.76
C MET A 132 -18.17 14.95 -4.29
N SER A 133 -19.18 14.27 -4.85
CA SER A 133 -19.42 14.24 -6.29
C SER A 133 -19.78 15.63 -6.83
N GLN A 134 -20.66 16.35 -6.14
CA GLN A 134 -21.06 17.71 -6.52
C GLN A 134 -19.87 18.69 -6.49
N ILE A 135 -19.01 18.59 -5.47
CA ILE A 135 -17.79 19.41 -5.39
C ILE A 135 -16.84 19.09 -6.55
N GLY A 136 -16.74 17.82 -6.96
CA GLY A 136 -15.96 17.44 -8.14
C GLY A 136 -16.45 18.11 -9.42
N GLU A 137 -17.77 18.13 -9.64
CA GLU A 137 -18.40 18.81 -10.78
C GLU A 137 -18.15 20.33 -10.76
N ASP A 138 -18.27 20.96 -9.59
CA ASP A 138 -18.04 22.40 -9.43
C ASP A 138 -16.57 22.79 -9.69
N ILE A 139 -15.62 21.94 -9.26
CA ILE A 139 -14.19 22.14 -9.54
C ILE A 139 -13.91 22.03 -11.04
N GLU A 140 -14.54 21.07 -11.73
CA GLU A 140 -14.42 20.95 -13.19
C GLU A 140 -15.01 22.16 -13.92
N ALA A 141 -16.12 22.71 -13.42
CA ALA A 141 -16.75 23.91 -13.96
C ALA A 141 -15.93 25.20 -13.75
N MET A 142 -15.08 25.26 -12.72
CA MET A 142 -14.24 26.42 -12.39
C MET A 142 -12.89 26.46 -13.12
N LYS A 143 -12.55 25.44 -13.93
CA LYS A 143 -11.35 25.51 -14.78
C LYS A 143 -11.52 26.67 -15.78
N PRO A 144 -10.58 27.62 -15.86
CA PRO A 144 -10.68 28.74 -16.80
C PRO A 144 -10.68 28.20 -18.23
N VAL A 145 -11.75 28.51 -18.97
CA VAL A 145 -11.83 28.29 -20.42
C VAL A 145 -10.70 29.08 -21.06
N GLY A 146 -9.67 28.36 -21.51
CA GLY A 146 -8.59 28.91 -22.30
C GLY A 146 -9.18 29.59 -23.55
N ILE A 147 -8.76 30.83 -23.75
CA ILE A 147 -9.04 31.65 -24.92
C ILE A 147 -8.69 30.84 -26.18
N ASP A 148 -9.74 30.50 -26.94
CA ASP A 148 -9.66 29.83 -28.22
C ASP A 148 -9.17 30.84 -29.27
N VAL A 149 -7.89 30.75 -29.62
CA VAL A 149 -7.36 31.41 -30.83
C VAL A 149 -7.29 30.36 -31.92
N SER A 150 -8.40 30.23 -32.64
CA SER A 150 -8.44 29.61 -33.96
C SER A 150 -7.66 30.46 -34.98
N PRO A 151 -6.72 29.89 -35.77
CA PRO A 151 -6.23 30.55 -36.98
C PRO A 151 -7.13 30.17 -38.15
N SER A 152 -7.77 31.19 -38.72
CA SER A 152 -8.56 31.15 -39.95
C SER A 152 -7.73 30.71 -41.17
N HIS A 153 -8.37 29.88 -41.98
CA HIS A 153 -7.96 29.34 -43.28
C HIS A 153 -8.04 30.41 -44.40
N VAL A 154 -7.02 30.51 -45.25
CA VAL A 154 -7.01 31.09 -46.62
C VAL A 154 -5.81 30.40 -47.31
N GLU A 155 -5.81 29.69 -48.45
CA GLU A 155 -6.72 29.41 -49.56
C GLU A 155 -6.23 28.08 -50.21
N THR A 156 -7.15 27.30 -50.78
CA THR A 156 -6.95 26.14 -51.68
C THR A 156 -6.48 26.61 -53.09
N PRO A 157 -5.96 25.77 -54.03
CA PRO A 157 -6.52 24.45 -54.37
C PRO A 157 -5.57 23.31 -54.79
N VAL A 158 -6.13 22.11 -54.68
CA VAL A 158 -5.67 20.84 -55.26
C VAL A 158 -6.06 20.80 -56.75
N VAL A 159 -5.14 20.34 -57.61
CA VAL A 159 -5.44 19.82 -58.96
C VAL A 159 -4.77 18.45 -59.14
N THR A 160 -5.62 17.42 -59.00
CA THR A 160 -5.80 16.20 -59.79
C THR A 160 -4.71 15.77 -60.79
N LEU A 161 -4.23 14.51 -60.70
CA LEU A 161 -4.58 13.40 -61.63
C LEU A 161 -3.71 12.15 -61.45
N GLN A 162 -4.39 11.00 -61.57
CA GLN A 162 -3.92 9.61 -61.53
C GLN A 162 -3.21 9.17 -62.86
N PRO A 163 -2.67 7.93 -62.96
CA PRO A 163 -1.54 7.53 -63.82
C PRO A 163 -1.94 7.01 -65.22
N PRO A 164 -0.96 6.61 -66.07
CA PRO A 164 -0.87 5.19 -66.44
C PRO A 164 0.56 4.62 -66.69
N THR A 165 0.63 3.28 -66.64
CA THR A 165 1.65 2.24 -66.98
C THR A 165 1.90 2.06 -68.51
N PRO A 166 2.62 1.02 -69.03
CA PRO A 166 3.96 0.42 -68.80
C PRO A 166 4.76 0.23 -70.14
N GLU A 167 5.76 -0.69 -70.19
CA GLU A 167 6.50 -1.28 -71.36
C GLU A 167 7.89 -0.68 -71.71
N ASP A 168 8.99 -1.40 -72.01
CA ASP A 168 9.36 -2.82 -72.07
C ASP A 168 10.89 -2.92 -72.38
N GLN A 169 11.48 -4.13 -72.31
CA GLN A 169 12.73 -4.62 -72.97
C GLN A 169 14.08 -4.71 -72.19
N GLN A 170 14.39 -5.96 -71.81
CA GLN A 170 15.74 -6.61 -71.83
C GLN A 170 16.15 -6.96 -73.29
N PRO A 171 17.38 -7.46 -73.68
CA PRO A 171 18.32 -8.32 -72.90
C PRO A 171 19.87 -8.22 -73.15
N LEU A 172 20.64 -8.91 -72.28
CA LEU A 172 21.95 -9.63 -72.36
C LEU A 172 23.16 -9.01 -73.13
N VAL A 173 24.43 -9.09 -72.68
CA VAL A 173 25.30 -10.30 -72.56
C VAL A 173 26.48 -10.15 -71.54
N SER A 174 26.64 -11.19 -70.69
CA SER A 174 27.79 -11.97 -70.13
C SER A 174 29.24 -11.41 -70.03
N LEU A 175 30.07 -11.79 -69.03
CA LEU A 175 30.76 -13.10 -68.82
C LEU A 175 31.19 -13.30 -67.32
N LEU A 176 30.79 -14.39 -66.63
CA LEU A 176 31.50 -15.68 -66.35
C LEU A 176 32.68 -15.58 -65.33
N ASN A 177 32.79 -16.36 -64.24
CA ASN A 177 32.60 -17.82 -64.10
C ASN A 177 32.33 -18.28 -62.63
N ALA A 178 31.69 -19.44 -62.49
CA ALA A 178 31.44 -20.22 -61.27
C ALA A 178 32.41 -21.45 -61.19
N PRO A 179 32.17 -22.56 -60.44
CA PRO A 179 31.31 -22.85 -59.28
C PRO A 179 32.10 -23.66 -58.18
N ARG A 180 31.59 -24.27 -57.09
CA ARG A 180 30.49 -25.26 -56.85
C ARG A 180 30.69 -25.71 -55.38
N GLY A 181 29.76 -26.14 -54.52
CA GLY A 181 28.31 -26.39 -54.44
C GLY A 181 28.03 -26.63 -52.93
N GLY A 182 26.88 -26.31 -52.36
CA GLY A 182 25.64 -27.08 -52.50
C GLY A 182 25.29 -27.79 -51.17
N ASN A 183 24.39 -27.17 -50.41
CA ASN A 183 23.78 -27.54 -49.12
C ASN A 183 23.36 -29.02 -48.94
N ARG A 184 23.29 -29.50 -47.68
CA ARG A 184 22.01 -29.89 -47.00
C ARG A 184 22.18 -30.51 -45.58
N LEU A 185 21.37 -29.96 -44.67
CA LEU A 185 20.43 -30.57 -43.69
C LEU A 185 20.88 -31.58 -42.60
N ASN A 186 20.37 -31.26 -41.40
CA ASN A 186 20.21 -32.01 -40.15
C ASN A 186 19.71 -33.47 -40.30
N ALA A 187 20.17 -34.36 -39.43
CA ALA A 187 19.33 -35.17 -38.53
C ALA A 187 20.19 -35.96 -37.52
N THR A 188 19.66 -36.02 -36.31
CA THR A 188 20.13 -36.70 -35.08
C THR A 188 20.10 -38.22 -35.17
N ASP A 189 20.98 -38.91 -34.43
CA ASP A 189 20.58 -40.17 -33.79
C ASP A 189 21.37 -40.53 -32.51
N SER A 190 20.75 -41.35 -31.67
CA SER A 190 20.96 -41.47 -30.23
C SER A 190 21.66 -42.77 -29.76
N VAL A 191 22.09 -42.75 -28.50
CA VAL A 191 22.19 -43.82 -27.46
C VAL A 191 23.51 -44.58 -27.16
N LEU A 192 23.94 -44.39 -25.90
CA LEU A 192 24.15 -45.34 -24.78
C LEU A 192 25.40 -46.25 -24.56
N PHE A 193 25.78 -46.21 -23.26
CA PHE A 193 26.31 -47.22 -22.31
C PHE A 193 27.83 -47.48 -22.14
N THR A 194 28.34 -47.04 -20.96
CA THR A 194 29.13 -47.72 -19.89
C THR A 194 30.16 -48.80 -20.26
N ASN A 195 31.36 -48.95 -19.67
CA ASN A 195 31.77 -48.93 -18.25
C ASN A 195 33.32 -49.11 -18.19
N GLY A 196 34.01 -48.71 -17.11
CA GLY A 196 35.37 -49.20 -16.81
C GLY A 196 36.24 -48.27 -15.95
N GLY A 197 36.42 -48.60 -14.67
CA GLY A 197 37.03 -47.74 -13.65
C GLY A 197 38.56 -47.81 -13.49
N LYS A 198 39.11 -46.77 -12.85
CA LYS A 198 40.12 -46.76 -11.77
C LYS A 198 40.62 -45.32 -11.57
N ALA A 199 40.55 -44.82 -10.34
CA ALA A 199 41.24 -43.59 -9.94
C ALA A 199 42.72 -43.88 -9.66
N PRO A 200 43.62 -42.93 -9.95
CA PRO A 200 44.79 -42.72 -9.10
C PRO A 200 44.85 -41.28 -8.57
N SER A 201 45.29 -41.15 -7.33
CA SER A 201 45.53 -39.91 -6.61
C SER A 201 46.75 -39.17 -7.16
N LEU A 202 46.67 -37.85 -7.31
CA LEU A 202 47.84 -37.00 -7.60
C LEU A 202 48.31 -36.32 -6.31
N SER A 203 49.63 -36.31 -6.12
CA SER A 203 50.33 -35.72 -4.99
C SER A 203 50.66 -34.24 -5.26
N VAL A 204 50.95 -33.50 -4.19
CA VAL A 204 51.08 -32.03 -4.14
C VAL A 204 52.26 -31.46 -4.95
N SER A 205 53.08 -32.30 -5.57
CA SER A 205 54.26 -31.87 -6.34
C SER A 205 54.05 -31.77 -7.86
N ASP A 206 52.87 -32.15 -8.39
CA ASP A 206 52.54 -32.00 -9.82
C ASP A 206 51.85 -30.67 -10.15
N ILE A 207 51.62 -29.80 -9.16
CA ILE A 207 50.75 -28.61 -9.30
C ILE A 207 51.51 -27.38 -9.86
N ASN A 208 52.83 -27.40 -10.01
CA ASN A 208 53.54 -26.21 -10.52
C ASN A 208 54.90 -26.48 -11.19
N PRO A 209 54.94 -26.97 -12.44
CA PRO A 209 56.17 -26.95 -13.24
C PRO A 209 56.58 -25.52 -13.63
N ALA A 210 57.89 -25.24 -13.60
CA ALA A 210 58.51 -23.92 -13.80
C ALA A 210 58.22 -23.24 -15.16
N GLU A 211 57.60 -23.94 -16.11
CA GLU A 211 57.09 -23.38 -17.36
C GLU A 211 55.84 -22.52 -17.14
N ILE A 212 55.01 -22.85 -16.14
CA ILE A 212 53.84 -22.04 -15.76
C ILE A 212 54.29 -20.69 -15.19
N GLN A 213 55.37 -20.66 -14.42
CA GLN A 213 55.93 -19.40 -13.89
C GLN A 213 56.47 -18.49 -15.00
N LYS A 214 57.03 -19.03 -16.10
CA LYS A 214 57.43 -18.20 -17.25
C LYS A 214 56.23 -17.63 -18.01
N VAL A 215 55.16 -18.41 -18.18
CA VAL A 215 53.91 -17.94 -18.82
C VAL A 215 53.20 -16.88 -17.97
N VAL A 216 53.22 -17.03 -16.64
CA VAL A 216 52.66 -16.07 -15.69
C VAL A 216 53.46 -14.76 -15.68
N VAL A 217 54.80 -14.83 -15.74
CA VAL A 217 55.65 -13.62 -15.80
C VAL A 217 55.52 -12.91 -17.15
N GLU A 218 55.40 -13.63 -18.26
CA GLU A 218 55.19 -13.02 -19.57
C GLU A 218 53.80 -12.35 -19.69
N HIS A 219 52.76 -12.89 -19.04
CA HIS A 219 51.44 -12.26 -18.98
C HIS A 219 51.39 -11.01 -18.08
N ILE A 220 52.29 -10.87 -17.11
CA ILE A 220 52.34 -9.68 -16.24
C ILE A 220 53.10 -8.54 -16.94
N VAL A 221 54.12 -8.83 -17.75
CA VAL A 221 54.97 -7.81 -18.39
C VAL A 221 54.47 -7.42 -19.80
N ARG A 222 53.58 -8.19 -20.44
CA ARG A 222 52.89 -7.79 -21.70
C ARG A 222 51.56 -7.07 -21.47
N SER A 223 51.14 -6.85 -20.22
CA SER A 223 49.91 -6.14 -19.86
C SER A 223 50.07 -4.61 -19.76
N GLU A 224 50.78 -3.99 -20.71
CA GLU A 224 50.70 -2.53 -20.97
C GLU A 224 50.11 -2.22 -22.36
N GLY A 225 49.59 -3.22 -23.08
CA GLY A 225 48.89 -3.06 -24.34
C GLY A 225 47.46 -3.60 -24.26
N VAL A 226 46.49 -2.67 -24.29
CA VAL A 226 45.05 -2.84 -24.50
C VAL A 226 44.63 -4.25 -24.99
N SER A 227 44.11 -5.09 -24.08
CA SER A 227 43.44 -6.35 -24.41
C SER A 227 41.93 -6.25 -24.10
N PRO A 228 41.02 -6.36 -25.09
CA PRO A 228 39.60 -6.04 -24.95
C PRO A 228 38.74 -7.20 -24.41
N HIS A 229 39.27 -8.07 -23.54
CA HIS A 229 38.56 -9.32 -23.15
C HIS A 229 38.30 -9.54 -21.65
N LEU A 230 38.24 -8.47 -20.84
CA LEU A 230 37.74 -8.52 -19.46
C LEU A 230 36.46 -7.70 -19.21
N GLN A 231 35.85 -7.13 -20.25
CA GLN A 231 34.53 -6.53 -20.13
C GLN A 231 33.49 -7.55 -20.62
N SER A 232 32.89 -8.32 -19.72
CA SER A 232 31.54 -8.81 -20.01
C SER A 232 30.67 -7.55 -20.13
N PRO A 233 30.18 -7.18 -21.32
CA PRO A 233 29.35 -5.99 -21.43
C PRO A 233 28.08 -6.31 -20.66
N VAL A 234 27.84 -5.59 -19.55
CA VAL A 234 26.60 -5.69 -18.77
C VAL A 234 25.44 -5.68 -19.76
N ARG A 235 24.80 -6.84 -19.94
CA ARG A 235 23.72 -7.00 -20.92
C ARG A 235 22.49 -6.42 -20.27
N LEU A 236 22.15 -5.19 -20.68
CA LEU A 236 20.90 -4.57 -20.28
C LEU A 236 19.73 -5.46 -20.69
N ARG A 237 18.78 -5.62 -19.77
CA ARG A 237 17.49 -6.24 -20.11
C ARG A 237 16.70 -5.30 -20.99
N SER A 238 15.92 -5.87 -21.90
CA SER A 238 15.05 -5.10 -22.77
C SER A 238 13.88 -4.49 -21.99
N PHE A 239 13.38 -3.36 -22.48
CA PHE A 239 12.25 -2.63 -21.93
C PHE A 239 11.31 -2.19 -23.06
N SER A 240 10.03 -2.59 -23.00
CA SER A 240 9.00 -2.16 -23.94
C SER A 240 8.01 -1.14 -23.38
N GLY A 241 7.87 -1.04 -22.05
CA GLY A 241 6.82 -0.21 -21.42
C GLY A 241 5.40 -0.78 -21.51
N LYS A 242 5.23 -2.06 -21.91
CA LYS A 242 3.91 -2.72 -21.98
C LYS A 242 3.36 -3.06 -20.58
N VAL A 243 2.05 -2.88 -20.41
CA VAL A 243 1.30 -3.31 -19.23
C VAL A 243 0.21 -4.31 -19.66
N PRO A 244 0.15 -5.53 -19.11
CA PRO A 244 1.04 -6.11 -18.08
C PRO A 244 2.46 -6.40 -18.59
N ARG A 245 3.44 -6.33 -17.68
CA ARG A 245 4.87 -6.51 -18.00
C ARG A 245 5.19 -7.93 -18.50
N PRO A 246 5.86 -8.09 -19.66
CA PRO A 246 6.38 -9.39 -20.11
C PRO A 246 7.45 -9.96 -19.17
N SER A 247 7.44 -11.28 -18.93
CA SER A 247 8.32 -11.92 -17.93
C SER A 247 9.83 -11.82 -18.24
N ASN A 248 10.21 -11.59 -19.50
CA ASN A 248 11.60 -11.51 -19.96
C ASN A 248 12.14 -10.05 -19.99
N GLU A 249 11.33 -9.08 -19.61
CA GLU A 249 11.66 -7.65 -19.68
C GLU A 249 11.78 -7.02 -18.28
N ALA A 250 12.52 -5.92 -18.19
CA ALA A 250 12.57 -5.11 -16.97
C ALA A 250 11.36 -4.16 -16.88
N ASP A 251 10.98 -3.72 -15.68
CA ASP A 251 10.16 -2.51 -15.54
C ASP A 251 11.00 -1.26 -15.74
N TYR A 252 10.33 -0.11 -15.85
CA TYR A 252 10.98 1.15 -16.15
C TYR A 252 12.02 1.52 -15.08
N ASP A 253 11.66 1.45 -13.81
CA ASP A 253 12.57 1.80 -12.70
C ASP A 253 13.82 0.92 -12.68
N THR A 254 13.67 -0.40 -12.83
CA THR A 254 14.82 -1.33 -12.88
C THR A 254 15.68 -1.06 -14.11
N TRP A 255 15.08 -0.86 -15.28
CA TRP A 255 15.80 -0.54 -16.51
C TRP A 255 16.57 0.79 -16.37
N ARG A 256 15.91 1.83 -15.86
CA ARG A 256 16.42 3.19 -15.69
C ARG A 256 17.61 3.22 -14.72
N SER A 257 17.57 2.47 -13.62
CA SER A 257 18.70 2.33 -12.70
C SER A 257 19.93 1.68 -13.34
N HIS A 258 19.75 0.72 -14.26
CA HIS A 258 20.88 0.14 -14.99
C HIS A 258 21.53 1.16 -15.95
N ILE A 259 20.73 2.02 -16.60
CA ILE A 259 21.27 3.10 -17.45
C ILE A 259 22.03 4.13 -16.59
N GLU A 260 21.51 4.44 -15.41
CA GLU A 260 22.16 5.31 -14.42
C GLU A 260 23.54 4.80 -14.01
N LEU A 261 23.66 3.48 -13.79
CA LEU A 261 24.95 2.85 -13.53
C LEU A 261 25.92 3.03 -14.70
N LEU A 262 25.45 2.91 -15.94
CA LEU A 262 26.27 3.16 -17.14
C LEU A 262 26.68 4.63 -17.29
N LEU A 263 25.81 5.57 -16.91
CA LEU A 263 26.12 7.00 -16.93
C LEU A 263 27.20 7.39 -15.91
N ASN A 264 27.24 6.69 -14.78
CA ASN A 264 28.25 6.90 -13.74
C ASN A 264 29.58 6.20 -14.03
N ASP A 265 29.67 5.39 -15.09
CA ASP A 265 30.90 4.70 -15.49
C ASP A 265 31.80 5.62 -16.35
N PRO A 266 32.97 6.05 -15.85
CA PRO A 266 33.87 6.95 -16.58
C PRO A 266 34.44 6.32 -17.87
N SER A 267 34.39 5.00 -18.01
CA SER A 267 34.89 4.29 -19.20
C SER A 267 33.91 4.32 -20.38
N MET A 268 32.66 4.72 -20.15
CA MET A 268 31.59 4.72 -21.14
C MET A 268 31.35 6.13 -21.70
N SER A 269 31.47 6.28 -23.02
CA SER A 269 31.11 7.55 -23.67
C SER A 269 29.60 7.74 -23.77
N HIS A 270 29.13 9.00 -23.76
CA HIS A 270 27.71 9.32 -23.95
C HIS A 270 27.12 8.70 -25.22
N LEU A 271 27.89 8.63 -26.32
CA LEU A 271 27.43 8.01 -27.56
C LEU A 271 27.22 6.49 -27.42
N GLN A 272 28.11 5.80 -26.71
CA GLN A 272 27.95 4.36 -26.43
C GLN A 272 26.69 4.11 -25.58
N ILE A 273 26.45 4.96 -24.59
CA ILE A 273 25.26 4.86 -23.73
C ILE A 273 23.98 5.12 -24.54
N SER A 274 23.94 6.14 -25.40
CA SER A 274 22.78 6.40 -26.28
C SER A 274 22.46 5.22 -27.21
N ARG A 275 23.48 4.62 -27.82
CA ARG A 275 23.30 3.41 -28.65
C ARG A 275 22.76 2.25 -27.81
N ARG A 276 23.29 2.08 -26.61
CA ARG A 276 22.87 1.01 -25.70
C ARG A 276 21.42 1.18 -25.22
N ILE A 277 20.98 2.41 -24.97
CA ILE A 277 19.57 2.75 -24.71
C ILE A 277 18.72 2.27 -25.89
N LEU A 278 19.04 2.68 -27.12
CA LEU A 278 18.28 2.27 -28.31
C LEU A 278 18.25 0.74 -28.52
N GLU A 279 19.36 0.04 -28.28
CA GLU A 279 19.46 -1.43 -28.41
C GLU A 279 18.56 -2.20 -27.44
N CYS A 280 18.28 -1.64 -26.26
CA CYS A 280 17.48 -2.31 -25.23
C CYS A 280 16.01 -1.86 -25.20
N LEU A 281 15.63 -0.84 -25.97
CA LEU A 281 14.23 -0.44 -26.10
C LEU A 281 13.50 -1.31 -27.13
N LEU A 282 12.27 -1.68 -26.80
CA LEU A 282 11.32 -2.35 -27.69
C LEU A 282 10.08 -1.45 -27.85
N SER A 283 9.32 -1.61 -28.94
CA SER A 283 8.03 -0.92 -29.07
C SER A 283 7.05 -1.35 -27.97
N PRO A 284 6.27 -0.44 -27.36
CA PRO A 284 6.10 0.99 -27.70
C PRO A 284 7.18 1.97 -27.22
N ALA A 285 8.01 1.62 -26.25
CA ALA A 285 9.00 2.54 -25.69
C ALA A 285 10.02 3.07 -26.72
N ALA A 286 10.43 2.22 -27.67
CA ALA A 286 11.29 2.65 -28.78
C ALA A 286 10.62 3.71 -29.68
N ASP A 287 9.29 3.67 -29.82
CA ASP A 287 8.54 4.61 -30.65
C ASP A 287 8.47 6.01 -30.02
N VAL A 288 8.49 6.10 -28.69
CA VAL A 288 8.54 7.38 -27.95
C VAL A 288 9.79 8.17 -28.33
N VAL A 289 10.96 7.51 -28.38
CA VAL A 289 12.25 8.17 -28.65
C VAL A 289 12.63 8.23 -30.13
N LYS A 290 11.79 7.71 -31.03
CA LYS A 290 12.10 7.57 -32.47
C LYS A 290 12.40 8.89 -33.18
N GLY A 291 11.89 10.01 -32.67
CA GLY A 291 12.19 11.35 -33.20
C GLY A 291 13.58 11.88 -32.88
N LEU A 292 14.33 11.24 -31.98
CA LEU A 292 15.68 11.64 -31.60
C LEU A 292 16.72 11.09 -32.57
N ARG A 293 17.79 11.86 -32.83
CA ARG A 293 18.90 11.42 -33.66
C ARG A 293 19.76 10.40 -32.88
N PRO A 294 20.31 9.34 -33.50
CA PRO A 294 21.16 8.35 -32.80
C PRO A 294 22.37 8.92 -32.02
N GLY A 295 22.82 10.14 -32.38
CA GLY A 295 23.88 10.87 -31.67
C GLY A 295 23.42 11.84 -30.58
N SER A 296 22.11 11.92 -30.30
CA SER A 296 21.57 12.72 -29.20
C SER A 296 22.18 12.26 -27.86
N PRO A 297 22.35 13.16 -26.89
CA PRO A 297 22.91 12.80 -25.59
C PRO A 297 21.94 11.86 -24.84
N PRO A 298 22.44 10.92 -24.00
CA PRO A 298 21.60 9.97 -23.26
C PRO A 298 20.47 10.62 -22.48
N ILE A 299 20.74 11.81 -21.90
CA ILE A 299 19.77 12.56 -21.12
C ILE A 299 18.50 12.92 -21.91
N ALA A 300 18.61 13.19 -23.22
CA ALA A 300 17.45 13.53 -24.06
C ALA A 300 16.52 12.33 -24.26
N TYR A 301 17.09 11.13 -24.39
CA TYR A 301 16.31 9.89 -24.44
C TYR A 301 15.61 9.64 -23.10
N LEU A 302 16.35 9.79 -22.01
CA LEU A 302 15.84 9.55 -20.67
C LEU A 302 14.71 10.52 -20.31
N GLN A 303 14.82 11.80 -20.63
CA GLN A 303 13.75 12.78 -20.37
C GLN A 303 12.42 12.39 -21.03
N LEU A 304 12.46 11.88 -22.27
CA LEU A 304 11.27 11.49 -23.00
C LEU A 304 10.68 10.16 -22.50
N LEU A 305 11.53 9.26 -22.01
CA LEU A 305 11.10 8.01 -21.40
C LEU A 305 10.61 8.22 -19.96
N ASP A 306 11.21 9.14 -19.21
CA ASP A 306 10.80 9.54 -17.87
C ASP A 306 9.40 10.17 -17.93
N SER A 307 9.09 10.96 -18.97
CA SER A 307 7.74 11.53 -19.14
C SER A 307 6.69 10.50 -19.56
N ALA A 308 7.06 9.45 -20.30
CA ALA A 308 6.12 8.45 -20.80
C ALA A 308 5.92 7.26 -19.84
N PHE A 309 6.97 6.85 -19.13
CA PHE A 309 7.02 5.61 -18.35
C PHE A 309 7.51 5.79 -16.91
N GLY A 310 8.00 6.98 -16.55
CA GLY A 310 8.36 7.30 -15.17
C GLY A 310 7.14 7.19 -14.26
N THR A 311 7.35 6.63 -13.07
CA THR A 311 6.34 6.64 -12.01
C THR A 311 6.03 8.10 -11.67
N VAL A 312 4.77 8.50 -11.79
CA VAL A 312 4.28 9.89 -11.55
C VAL A 312 4.15 10.19 -10.05
N GLU A 313 4.33 9.17 -9.20
CA GLU A 313 4.17 9.29 -7.75
C GLU A 313 5.18 10.28 -7.14
N ASP A 314 4.63 11.21 -6.36
CA ASP A 314 5.40 12.23 -5.67
C ASP A 314 6.19 11.64 -4.50
N GLY A 315 7.37 12.21 -4.22
CA GLY A 315 8.24 11.75 -3.14
C GLY A 315 7.56 11.81 -1.77
N GLU A 316 6.77 12.85 -1.51
CA GLU A 316 6.05 13.01 -0.24
C GLU A 316 4.89 12.00 -0.12
N GLU A 317 4.19 11.72 -1.22
CA GLU A 317 3.14 10.70 -1.25
C GLU A 317 3.71 9.29 -0.99
N LEU A 318 4.84 8.95 -1.62
CA LEU A 318 5.58 7.71 -1.38
C LEU A 318 6.05 7.60 0.08
N PHE A 319 6.51 8.71 0.65
CA PHE A 319 6.89 8.74 2.07
C PHE A 319 5.68 8.57 3.00
N ALA A 320 4.54 9.17 2.66
CA ALA A 320 3.28 8.97 3.39
C ALA A 320 2.81 7.51 3.29
N GLN A 321 2.93 6.88 2.12
CA GLN A 321 2.65 5.45 1.95
C GLN A 321 3.56 4.58 2.82
N PHE A 322 4.86 4.90 2.87
CA PHE A 322 5.80 4.26 3.79
C PHE A 322 5.34 4.38 5.26
N MET A 323 4.95 5.57 5.71
CA MET A 323 4.46 5.82 7.07
C MET A 323 3.13 5.09 7.39
N ASN A 324 2.37 4.72 6.37
CA ASN A 324 1.12 3.95 6.49
C ASN A 324 1.31 2.45 6.27
N THR A 325 2.52 1.98 5.92
CA THR A 325 2.81 0.56 5.75
C THR A 325 2.92 -0.10 7.12
N LEU A 326 1.98 -0.99 7.44
CA LEU A 326 1.95 -1.77 8.69
C LEU A 326 2.25 -3.25 8.39
N GLN A 327 2.58 -4.01 9.44
CA GLN A 327 2.80 -5.45 9.33
C GLN A 327 1.49 -6.17 8.96
N ASP A 328 1.55 -7.08 8.00
CA ASP A 328 0.38 -7.86 7.58
C ASP A 328 0.10 -9.03 8.56
N PRO A 329 -1.15 -9.52 8.67
CA PRO A 329 -1.48 -10.67 9.50
C PRO A 329 -0.67 -11.92 9.14
N GLY A 330 0.13 -12.41 10.10
CA GLY A 330 0.98 -13.59 9.91
C GLY A 330 2.29 -13.33 9.17
N GLU A 331 2.57 -12.09 8.76
CA GLU A 331 3.87 -11.67 8.23
C GLU A 331 4.94 -11.74 9.34
N LYS A 332 6.15 -12.19 9.01
CA LYS A 332 7.27 -12.14 9.96
C LYS A 332 7.80 -10.71 10.10
N PRO A 333 8.23 -10.29 11.30
CA PRO A 333 8.86 -8.98 11.50
C PRO A 333 10.01 -8.68 10.51
N SER A 334 10.86 -9.66 10.19
CA SER A 334 11.94 -9.52 9.20
C SER A 334 11.44 -9.27 7.77
N THR A 335 10.32 -9.88 7.38
CA THR A 335 9.67 -9.66 6.08
C THR A 335 9.04 -8.27 6.02
N TYR A 336 8.37 -7.86 7.10
CA TYR A 336 7.83 -6.51 7.24
C TYR A 336 8.91 -5.44 7.12
N LEU A 337 10.04 -5.62 7.82
CA LEU A 337 11.19 -4.71 7.72
C LEU A 337 11.70 -4.57 6.28
N HIS A 338 11.77 -5.68 5.54
CA HIS A 338 12.20 -5.66 4.14
C HIS A 338 11.22 -4.85 3.26
N ARG A 339 9.91 -5.03 3.46
CA ARG A 339 8.88 -4.25 2.75
C ARG A 339 9.02 -2.75 3.04
N LEU A 340 9.23 -2.38 4.31
CA LEU A 340 9.50 -1.01 4.71
C LEU A 340 10.75 -0.43 4.03
N GLN A 341 11.84 -1.20 3.97
CA GLN A 341 13.08 -0.76 3.33
C GLN A 341 12.87 -0.44 1.85
N LEU A 342 12.12 -1.29 1.13
CA LEU A 342 11.82 -1.06 -0.28
C LEU A 342 10.98 0.20 -0.49
N ALA A 343 9.92 0.38 0.32
CA ALA A 343 9.06 1.58 0.25
C ALA A 343 9.85 2.86 0.57
N LEU A 344 10.68 2.83 1.62
CA LEU A 344 11.49 3.99 2.00
C LEU A 344 12.57 4.31 0.95
N ASN A 345 13.24 3.31 0.38
CA ASN A 345 14.21 3.52 -0.69
C ASN A 345 13.57 4.17 -1.93
N LEU A 346 12.32 3.80 -2.24
CA LEU A 346 11.58 4.43 -3.33
C LEU A 346 11.29 5.90 -3.03
N ALA A 347 10.81 6.22 -1.82
CA ALA A 347 10.56 7.59 -1.39
C ALA A 347 11.85 8.45 -1.38
N VAL A 348 12.96 7.93 -0.86
CA VAL A 348 14.26 8.62 -0.81
C VAL A 348 14.78 8.95 -2.20
N ARG A 349 14.69 8.01 -3.15
CA ARG A 349 15.09 8.25 -4.55
C ARG A 349 14.28 9.38 -5.21
N ARG A 350 13.07 9.64 -4.72
CA ARG A 350 12.19 10.72 -5.19
C ARG A 350 12.24 11.98 -4.32
N GLY A 351 13.18 12.06 -3.39
CA GLY A 351 13.34 13.23 -2.53
C GLY A 351 12.34 13.34 -1.38
N GLY A 352 11.51 12.31 -1.14
CA GLY A 352 10.55 12.29 -0.03
C GLY A 352 11.20 12.16 1.36
N ALA A 353 12.46 11.73 1.43
CA ALA A 353 13.24 11.68 2.66
C ALA A 353 14.74 11.82 2.39
N ALA A 354 15.47 12.37 3.36
CA ALA A 354 16.92 12.49 3.29
C ALA A 354 17.61 11.12 3.42
N PRO A 355 18.62 10.80 2.57
CA PRO A 355 19.37 9.55 2.65
C PRO A 355 20.05 9.31 4.01
N ALA A 356 20.45 10.39 4.70
CA ALA A 356 21.09 10.33 6.01
C ALA A 356 20.14 9.88 7.14
N ASP A 357 18.82 9.97 6.94
CA ASP A 357 17.82 9.64 7.95
C ASP A 357 17.07 8.33 7.66
N VAL A 358 17.53 7.53 6.68
CA VAL A 358 16.89 6.26 6.28
C VAL A 358 16.73 5.32 7.46
N ASP A 359 17.82 5.00 8.17
CA ASP A 359 17.77 4.08 9.30
C ASP A 359 16.89 4.61 10.46
N LYS A 360 16.84 5.93 10.65
CA LYS A 360 15.99 6.57 11.67
C LYS A 360 14.53 6.40 11.32
N HIS A 361 14.13 6.71 10.08
CA HIS A 361 12.76 6.56 9.62
C HIS A 361 12.33 5.10 9.64
N LEU A 362 13.21 4.21 9.17
CA LEU A 362 12.96 2.79 9.14
C LEU A 362 12.69 2.23 10.53
N LEU A 363 13.56 2.50 11.51
CA LEU A 363 13.36 2.03 12.88
C LEU A 363 12.10 2.63 13.52
N LYS A 364 11.83 3.92 13.31
CA LYS A 364 10.62 4.57 13.84
C LYS A 364 9.34 3.91 13.32
N GLN A 365 9.26 3.70 12.00
CA GLN A 365 8.11 3.08 11.38
C GLN A 365 7.98 1.60 11.73
N PHE A 366 9.11 0.90 11.83
CA PHE A 366 9.11 -0.49 12.28
C PHE A 366 8.52 -0.63 13.68
N CYS A 367 8.97 0.19 14.64
CA CYS A 367 8.42 0.18 16.00
C CYS A 367 6.93 0.57 16.05
N ARG A 368 6.46 1.44 15.14
CA ARG A 368 5.06 1.84 15.06
C ARG A 368 4.16 0.76 14.47
N GLY A 369 4.60 0.08 13.42
CA GLY A 369 3.76 -0.83 12.63
C GLY A 369 3.98 -2.32 12.86
N CYS A 370 4.99 -2.72 13.65
CA CYS A 370 5.22 -4.10 14.05
C CYS A 370 4.23 -4.51 15.15
N TRP A 371 3.62 -5.70 15.03
CA TRP A 371 2.62 -6.22 15.96
C TRP A 371 3.22 -7.11 17.06
N ASP A 372 4.48 -7.52 16.94
CA ASP A 372 5.16 -8.34 17.96
C ASP A 372 5.77 -7.49 19.07
N ASN A 373 4.93 -7.08 20.02
CA ASN A 373 5.34 -6.32 21.20
C ASN A 373 6.40 -7.04 22.05
N SER A 374 6.42 -8.39 22.02
CA SER A 374 7.37 -9.17 22.80
C SER A 374 8.78 -9.03 22.22
N LEU A 375 8.89 -9.11 20.89
CA LEU A 375 10.13 -8.89 20.16
C LEU A 375 10.62 -7.44 20.31
N LEU A 376 9.72 -6.44 20.16
CA LEU A 376 10.07 -5.03 20.33
C LEU A 376 10.69 -4.76 21.70
N SER A 377 10.11 -5.36 22.75
CA SER A 377 10.57 -5.24 24.13
C SER A 377 11.88 -5.99 24.36
N CYS A 378 12.02 -7.23 23.88
CA CYS A 378 13.24 -8.02 24.02
C CYS A 378 14.45 -7.36 23.39
N LEU A 379 14.27 -6.72 22.22
CA LEU A 379 15.34 -6.06 21.47
C LEU A 379 15.54 -4.58 21.84
N GLN A 380 14.66 -4.03 22.70
CA GLN A 380 14.67 -2.63 23.16
C GLN A 380 14.70 -1.62 21.99
N LEU A 381 13.96 -1.91 20.93
CA LEU A 381 14.05 -1.14 19.68
C LEU A 381 13.60 0.33 19.83
N GLU A 382 12.71 0.61 20.78
CA GLU A 382 12.29 1.99 21.05
C GLU A 382 13.40 2.87 21.63
N GLN A 383 14.29 2.28 22.44
CA GLN A 383 15.41 2.99 23.08
C GLN A 383 16.51 3.32 22.06
N LYS A 384 16.57 2.56 20.96
CA LYS A 384 17.54 2.76 19.87
C LYS A 384 17.11 3.82 18.85
N LYS A 385 15.96 4.50 19.05
CA LYS A 385 15.48 5.55 18.12
C LYS A 385 16.42 6.76 17.99
N SER A 386 17.25 7.03 19.01
CA SER A 386 18.24 8.12 18.99
C SER A 386 19.47 7.78 18.13
N ASN A 387 19.91 6.52 18.16
CA ASN A 387 21.02 5.99 17.37
C ASN A 387 20.57 4.66 16.73
N PRO A 388 19.88 4.71 15.58
CA PRO A 388 19.32 3.53 14.96
C PRO A 388 20.44 2.62 14.43
N PRO A 389 20.27 1.29 14.51
CA PRO A 389 21.13 0.35 13.80
C PRO A 389 20.90 0.46 12.29
N SER A 390 21.90 0.08 11.50
CA SER A 390 21.76 -0.04 10.05
C SER A 390 20.69 -1.09 9.71
N PHE A 391 20.12 -1.03 8.49
CA PHE A 391 19.21 -2.07 7.99
C PHE A 391 19.77 -3.49 8.19
N ALA A 392 21.04 -3.72 7.86
CA ALA A 392 21.66 -5.03 7.95
C ALA A 392 21.74 -5.54 9.41
N ASP A 393 22.15 -4.65 10.33
CA ASP A 393 22.24 -4.98 11.75
C ASP A 393 20.86 -5.22 12.37
N LEU A 394 19.88 -4.38 12.02
CA LEU A 394 18.50 -4.54 12.48
C LEU A 394 17.92 -5.86 11.99
N LEU A 395 18.09 -6.19 10.71
CA LEU A 395 17.62 -7.43 10.13
C LEU A 395 18.24 -8.65 10.83
N LEU A 396 19.54 -8.60 11.13
CA LEU A 396 20.22 -9.66 11.87
C LEU A 396 19.63 -9.84 13.28
N LEU A 397 19.41 -8.73 14.01
CA LEU A 397 18.79 -8.74 15.34
C LEU A 397 17.40 -9.38 15.30
N LEU A 398 16.57 -8.97 14.33
CA LEU A 398 15.23 -9.52 14.15
C LEU A 398 15.25 -11.01 13.87
N ARG A 399 16.03 -11.46 12.88
CA ARG A 399 16.10 -12.88 12.51
C ARG A 399 16.60 -13.76 13.66
N THR A 400 17.59 -13.28 14.40
CA THR A 400 18.13 -13.99 15.57
C THR A 400 17.07 -14.15 16.66
N GLU A 401 16.29 -13.10 16.91
CA GLU A 401 15.22 -13.10 17.90
C GLU A 401 14.03 -13.96 17.45
N GLU A 402 13.63 -13.87 16.18
CA GLU A 402 12.61 -14.72 15.57
C GLU A 402 12.97 -16.21 15.72
N ASP A 403 14.21 -16.59 15.36
CA ASP A 403 14.70 -17.96 15.48
C ASP A 403 14.72 -18.42 16.95
N ARG A 404 15.10 -17.54 17.88
CA ARG A 404 15.07 -17.82 19.32
C ARG A 404 13.63 -18.06 19.82
N GLN A 405 12.67 -17.25 19.40
CA GLN A 405 11.25 -17.41 19.76
C GLN A 405 10.67 -18.69 19.15
N LEU A 406 10.99 -19.00 17.90
CA LEU A 406 10.57 -20.24 17.23
C LEU A 406 11.16 -21.48 17.92
N ALA A 407 12.44 -21.44 18.30
CA ALA A 407 13.08 -22.52 19.04
C ALA A 407 12.45 -22.72 20.42
N LYS A 408 12.17 -21.62 21.14
CA LYS A 408 11.48 -21.65 22.43
C LYS A 408 10.07 -22.21 22.31
N ALA A 409 9.28 -21.72 21.35
CA ALA A 409 7.93 -22.20 21.09
C ALA A 409 7.92 -23.69 20.70
N SER A 410 8.90 -24.14 19.91
CA SER A 410 9.07 -25.54 19.55
C SER A 410 9.41 -26.42 20.76
N ARG A 411 10.30 -25.97 21.66
CA ARG A 411 10.61 -26.67 22.92
C ARG A 411 9.39 -26.71 23.84
N MET A 412 8.69 -25.58 23.98
CA MET A 412 7.45 -25.50 24.76
C MET A 412 6.40 -26.46 24.20
N LYS A 413 6.18 -26.51 22.88
CA LYS A 413 5.26 -27.47 22.27
C LYS A 413 5.63 -28.93 22.55
N LYS A 414 6.93 -29.26 22.55
CA LYS A 414 7.44 -30.60 22.90
C LYS A 414 7.24 -30.95 24.38
N HIS A 415 7.40 -29.99 25.29
CA HIS A 415 7.35 -30.24 26.75
C HIS A 415 6.00 -29.94 27.41
N ILE A 416 5.14 -29.12 26.79
CA ILE A 416 3.84 -28.67 27.31
C ILE A 416 2.66 -29.36 26.56
N GLY A 417 2.92 -30.08 25.46
CA GLY A 417 1.85 -30.57 24.58
C GLY A 417 1.97 -32.02 24.10
N THR A 418 1.71 -33.00 24.98
CA THR A 418 0.80 -34.13 24.69
C THR A 418 -0.01 -34.51 25.95
N THR A 419 -0.88 -33.61 26.41
CA THR A 419 -2.09 -34.07 27.11
C THR A 419 -3.21 -34.17 26.07
N ARG A 420 -3.51 -35.41 25.67
CA ARG A 420 -4.59 -35.71 24.73
C ARG A 420 -5.92 -35.62 25.48
N GLN A 421 -6.63 -34.51 25.39
CA GLN A 421 -8.08 -34.56 25.38
C GLN A 421 -8.56 -34.58 23.93
N ARG A 422 -9.01 -35.76 23.51
CA ARG A 422 -9.55 -36.05 22.19
C ARG A 422 -10.98 -35.49 22.13
N GLY A 423 -11.10 -34.24 21.68
CA GLY A 423 -12.36 -33.61 21.28
C GLY A 423 -12.18 -33.10 19.85
N GLN A 424 -12.87 -33.72 18.91
CA GLN A 424 -12.76 -33.48 17.48
C GLN A 424 -13.32 -32.07 17.15
N LEU A 425 -12.42 -31.11 16.95
CA LEU A 425 -12.67 -29.91 16.16
C LEU A 425 -11.52 -29.77 15.19
N GLN A 426 -11.82 -30.06 13.93
CA GLN A 426 -10.91 -29.91 12.81
C GLN A 426 -10.74 -28.41 12.54
N LEU A 427 -9.66 -27.83 13.05
CA LEU A 427 -9.15 -26.55 12.60
C LEU A 427 -7.73 -26.79 12.08
N GLN A 428 -7.58 -26.84 10.77
CA GLN A 428 -6.27 -26.87 10.11
C GLN A 428 -5.60 -25.50 10.30
N SER A 429 -4.65 -25.40 11.23
CA SER A 429 -3.68 -24.29 11.25
C SER A 429 -2.40 -24.77 10.56
N ALA A 430 -2.18 -24.34 9.32
CA ALA A 430 -0.93 -24.57 8.61
C ALA A 430 0.05 -23.43 8.95
N TRP A 431 1.06 -23.73 9.77
CA TRP A 431 2.33 -23.01 9.75
C TRP A 431 3.43 -24.03 9.47
N ALA A 432 3.90 -24.02 8.23
CA ALA A 432 5.14 -24.65 7.83
C ALA A 432 5.85 -23.70 6.87
N CYS A 433 6.99 -23.15 7.29
CA CYS A 433 8.01 -22.67 6.37
C CYS A 433 9.05 -23.80 6.23
N ALA A 434 9.16 -24.35 5.02
CA ALA A 434 10.41 -24.81 4.46
C ALA A 434 10.30 -24.77 2.93
N GLU A 435 11.18 -24.01 2.28
CA GLU A 435 11.61 -24.18 0.89
C GLU A 435 12.06 -25.64 0.66
N SER A 436 11.96 -26.31 -0.49
CA SER A 436 11.71 -25.95 -1.88
C SER A 436 11.33 -27.22 -2.67
N ARG A 437 10.63 -27.05 -3.80
CA ARG A 437 10.49 -27.96 -4.96
C ARG A 437 10.01 -29.41 -4.70
N GLU A 438 8.71 -29.62 -4.87
CA GLU A 438 8.14 -30.44 -5.96
C GLU A 438 6.62 -30.19 -6.08
N LYS A 439 6.12 -30.27 -7.31
CA LYS A 439 4.91 -29.59 -7.81
C LYS A 439 3.76 -30.60 -7.97
N SER A 440 2.54 -30.13 -7.73
CA SER A 440 1.35 -30.39 -8.56
C SER A 440 0.40 -31.58 -8.36
N GLU A 441 0.59 -32.54 -7.45
CA GLU A 441 -0.40 -33.65 -7.32
C GLU A 441 -1.37 -33.53 -6.13
N VAL A 442 -0.97 -32.88 -5.05
CA VAL A 442 -1.74 -32.86 -3.79
C VAL A 442 -2.92 -31.86 -3.83
N SER A 443 -2.90 -30.87 -4.71
CA SER A 443 -3.95 -29.85 -4.78
C SER A 443 -5.18 -30.26 -5.59
N LEU A 444 -5.08 -31.26 -6.48
CA LEU A 444 -6.21 -31.74 -7.27
C LEU A 444 -7.10 -32.71 -6.49
N SER A 445 -6.50 -33.58 -5.65
CA SER A 445 -7.27 -34.56 -4.86
C SER A 445 -8.20 -33.91 -3.84
N VAL A 446 -7.76 -32.81 -3.21
CA VAL A 446 -8.55 -32.07 -2.21
C VAL A 446 -9.73 -31.34 -2.86
N ILE A 447 -9.56 -30.82 -4.09
CA ILE A 447 -10.64 -30.15 -4.83
C ILE A 447 -11.68 -31.18 -5.31
N GLU A 448 -11.24 -32.34 -5.77
CA GLU A 448 -12.15 -33.43 -6.14
C GLU A 448 -12.90 -34.02 -4.94
N ASP A 449 -12.25 -34.17 -3.78
CA ASP A 449 -12.90 -34.65 -2.57
C ASP A 449 -13.94 -33.66 -2.04
N LEU A 450 -13.67 -32.36 -2.16
CA LEU A 450 -14.64 -31.32 -1.84
C LEU A 450 -15.82 -31.32 -2.82
N GLY A 451 -15.54 -31.50 -4.12
CA GLY A 451 -16.57 -31.67 -5.16
C GLY A 451 -17.46 -32.88 -4.92
N ARG A 452 -16.88 -34.02 -4.51
CA ARG A 452 -17.62 -35.24 -4.13
C ARG A 452 -18.49 -35.01 -2.89
N GLN A 453 -18.00 -34.28 -1.88
CA GLN A 453 -18.78 -33.96 -0.67
C GLN A 453 -19.94 -33.01 -0.97
N VAL A 454 -19.74 -32.00 -1.81
CA VAL A 454 -20.81 -31.07 -2.22
C VAL A 454 -21.87 -31.79 -3.06
N ALA A 455 -21.48 -32.67 -3.98
CA ALA A 455 -22.43 -33.47 -4.75
C ALA A 455 -23.24 -34.45 -3.88
N SER A 456 -22.60 -35.06 -2.89
CA SER A 456 -23.26 -35.94 -1.91
C SER A 456 -24.30 -35.16 -1.08
N LEU A 457 -23.95 -33.98 -0.57
CA LEU A 457 -24.86 -33.12 0.19
C LEU A 457 -26.02 -32.59 -0.66
N GLN A 458 -25.74 -32.21 -1.91
CA GLN A 458 -26.79 -31.83 -2.86
C GLN A 458 -27.76 -32.98 -3.11
N SER A 459 -27.27 -34.21 -3.32
CA SER A 459 -28.12 -35.40 -3.50
C SER A 459 -28.97 -35.74 -2.27
N GLN A 460 -28.44 -35.53 -1.06
CA GLN A 460 -29.18 -35.73 0.18
C GLN A 460 -30.28 -34.66 0.35
N LEU A 461 -30.05 -33.42 -0.07
CA LEU A 461 -31.06 -32.37 -0.09
C LEU A 461 -32.16 -32.66 -1.11
N THR A 462 -31.83 -33.13 -2.32
CA THR A 462 -32.85 -33.54 -3.31
C THR A 462 -33.66 -34.74 -2.83
N TYR A 463 -33.02 -35.71 -2.17
CA TYR A 463 -33.70 -36.87 -1.59
C TYR A 463 -34.66 -36.48 -0.45
N LEU A 464 -34.25 -35.57 0.44
CA LEU A 464 -35.10 -35.04 1.50
C LEU A 464 -36.25 -34.16 0.97
N MET A 465 -36.02 -33.40 -0.10
CA MET A 465 -37.08 -32.64 -0.77
C MET A 465 -38.07 -33.55 -1.53
N ALA A 466 -37.60 -34.67 -2.08
CA ALA A 466 -38.46 -35.67 -2.73
C ALA A 466 -39.28 -36.49 -1.71
N GLN A 467 -38.70 -36.85 -0.55
CA GLN A 467 -39.43 -37.52 0.54
C GLN A 467 -40.51 -36.63 1.17
N LYS A 468 -40.37 -35.29 1.12
CA LYS A 468 -41.38 -34.36 1.61
C LYS A 468 -42.58 -34.18 0.66
N LYS A 469 -42.51 -34.74 -0.56
CA LYS A 469 -43.57 -34.65 -1.59
C LYS A 469 -44.48 -35.89 -1.69
N THR A 470 -44.27 -36.94 -0.87
CA THR A 470 -45.07 -38.19 -0.96
C THR A 470 -45.95 -38.50 0.27
N LYS A 471 -46.24 -37.51 1.12
CA LYS A 471 -47.30 -37.64 2.15
C LYS A 471 -48.21 -36.43 2.12
N GLY A 472 -49.28 -36.51 1.34
CA GLY A 472 -50.35 -35.51 1.33
C GLY A 472 -51.12 -35.45 0.01
N ALA A 473 -51.70 -36.56 -0.44
CA ALA A 473 -52.77 -36.57 -1.43
C ALA A 473 -53.96 -37.26 -0.79
N ASP A 474 -54.96 -36.46 -0.40
CA ASP A 474 -56.41 -36.74 -0.38
C ASP A 474 -57.09 -35.76 0.57
N ASN A 475 -57.64 -34.65 0.07
CA ASN A 475 -59.06 -34.58 -0.23
C ASN A 475 -59.42 -33.20 -0.81
N ARG A 476 -60.41 -33.20 -1.71
CA ARG A 476 -60.93 -32.06 -2.47
C ARG A 476 -61.84 -31.18 -1.61
N GLY A 477 -61.91 -29.87 -1.88
CA GLY A 477 -63.08 -29.06 -1.48
C GLY A 477 -62.91 -27.54 -1.41
N ALA A 478 -63.26 -26.88 -2.50
CA ALA A 478 -63.98 -25.59 -2.58
C ALA A 478 -63.41 -24.29 -1.96
N ALA A 479 -63.05 -23.38 -2.88
CA ALA A 479 -63.50 -22.00 -3.04
C ALA A 479 -63.52 -21.01 -1.84
N GLY A 480 -62.84 -19.87 -2.06
CA GLY A 480 -63.44 -18.56 -1.78
C GLY A 480 -62.61 -17.54 -0.97
N LYS A 481 -62.15 -16.51 -1.68
CA LYS A 481 -62.04 -15.08 -1.31
C LYS A 481 -61.17 -14.63 -0.10
N SER A 482 -60.34 -13.64 -0.41
CA SER A 482 -59.59 -12.70 0.44
C SER A 482 -60.52 -11.70 1.18
N PRO A 483 -60.02 -10.68 1.91
CA PRO A 483 -58.86 -10.56 2.83
C PRO A 483 -59.18 -9.84 4.17
N GLY A 484 -58.23 -9.88 5.11
CA GLY A 484 -57.93 -8.76 6.02
C GLY A 484 -58.54 -8.77 7.42
N ARG A 485 -57.69 -8.57 8.46
CA ARG A 485 -57.73 -7.40 9.36
C ARG A 485 -56.77 -7.59 10.54
N VAL A 486 -55.98 -6.54 10.75
CA VAL A 486 -55.08 -6.25 11.88
C VAL A 486 -55.86 -6.17 13.21
N GLN A 487 -55.31 -6.74 14.30
CA GLN A 487 -55.18 -6.00 15.58
C GLN A 487 -54.31 -6.74 16.61
N LYS A 488 -53.51 -5.90 17.27
CA LYS A 488 -52.58 -6.10 18.39
C LYS A 488 -53.30 -5.67 19.66
N LEU A 489 -53.13 -6.37 20.80
CA LEU A 489 -53.03 -5.78 22.16
C LEU A 489 -52.82 -6.85 23.26
N ASP A 490 -51.64 -6.75 23.88
CA ASP A 490 -51.28 -6.77 25.31
C ASP A 490 -51.83 -7.78 26.36
N ARG A 491 -50.85 -8.51 26.92
CA ARG A 491 -50.46 -8.68 28.36
C ARG A 491 -51.27 -9.51 29.38
N VAL A 492 -50.58 -10.56 29.88
CA VAL A 492 -50.35 -11.00 31.30
C VAL A 492 -51.59 -11.65 31.99
N ASP A 493 -51.58 -12.82 32.65
CA ASP A 493 -50.57 -13.68 33.29
C ASP A 493 -51.12 -15.13 33.50
N THR A 494 -50.22 -16.06 33.83
CA THR A 494 -50.39 -17.30 34.65
C THR A 494 -51.08 -18.56 34.08
N ASP A 495 -50.27 -19.57 33.70
CA ASP A 495 -50.19 -20.92 34.31
C ASP A 495 -49.47 -21.89 33.36
N MET A 496 -48.21 -22.24 33.65
CA MET A 496 -47.78 -23.50 34.28
C MET A 496 -48.14 -24.81 33.53
N LEU A 497 -47.07 -25.62 33.33
CA LEU A 497 -47.00 -27.00 32.83
C LEU A 497 -47.30 -27.25 31.33
N LYS A 498 -46.22 -27.37 30.56
CA LYS A 498 -45.96 -28.53 29.67
C LYS A 498 -44.51 -28.51 29.17
N GLN A 499 -43.60 -29.06 29.98
CA GLN A 499 -42.27 -29.46 29.50
C GLN A 499 -42.40 -30.74 28.66
N THR A 500 -42.44 -30.59 27.34
CA THR A 500 -42.14 -31.70 26.42
C THR A 500 -40.65 -31.98 26.49
N LYS A 501 -40.29 -33.15 27.04
CA LYS A 501 -38.93 -33.68 27.15
C LYS A 501 -38.25 -33.78 25.77
N LYS A 502 -37.50 -32.75 25.36
CA LYS A 502 -36.43 -32.90 24.35
C LYS A 502 -35.19 -33.44 25.06
N LYS A 503 -34.68 -34.59 24.63
CA LYS A 503 -33.41 -35.18 25.11
C LYS A 503 -32.30 -34.12 24.99
N GLN A 504 -31.74 -33.69 26.12
CA GLN A 504 -30.61 -32.77 26.14
C GLN A 504 -29.35 -33.54 25.70
N THR A 505 -28.81 -33.20 24.53
CA THR A 505 -27.58 -33.81 23.98
C THR A 505 -26.30 -33.21 24.58
N ASN A 506 -26.41 -32.15 25.39
CA ASN A 506 -25.27 -31.34 25.84
C ASN A 506 -25.16 -31.33 27.38
N ARG A 507 -23.93 -31.25 27.89
CA ARG A 507 -23.63 -31.12 29.32
C ARG A 507 -24.36 -29.90 29.93
N PRO A 508 -24.97 -30.01 31.12
CA PRO A 508 -25.70 -28.91 31.76
C PRO A 508 -24.85 -27.65 31.92
N ARG A 509 -25.37 -26.51 31.46
CA ARG A 509 -24.71 -25.18 31.55
C ARG A 509 -25.25 -24.39 32.75
N PRO A 510 -24.48 -23.40 33.28
CA PRO A 510 -24.99 -22.45 34.26
C PRO A 510 -26.27 -21.76 33.75
N TRP A 511 -27.30 -21.69 34.58
CA TRP A 511 -28.59 -21.05 34.27
C TRP A 511 -28.87 -19.82 35.15
N TYR A 512 -27.93 -19.49 36.03
CA TYR A 512 -28.01 -18.43 37.03
C TYR A 512 -26.90 -17.40 36.81
N CYS A 513 -27.13 -16.16 37.23
CA CYS A 513 -26.15 -15.09 37.19
C CYS A 513 -25.05 -15.28 38.25
N PHE A 514 -23.78 -15.08 37.87
CA PHE A 514 -22.63 -15.22 38.77
C PHE A 514 -22.52 -14.11 39.84
N ASN A 515 -23.29 -13.02 39.72
CA ASN A 515 -23.29 -11.91 40.68
C ASN A 515 -24.47 -11.99 41.66
N CYS A 516 -25.71 -11.98 41.15
CA CYS A 516 -26.91 -11.96 41.99
C CYS A 516 -27.55 -13.33 42.23
N GLY A 517 -27.15 -14.36 41.50
CA GLY A 517 -27.70 -15.71 41.64
C GLY A 517 -29.09 -15.89 41.04
N GLU A 518 -29.70 -14.88 40.42
CA GLU A 518 -31.02 -14.99 39.78
C GLU A 518 -30.96 -15.70 38.42
N ASP A 519 -32.10 -16.29 38.02
CA ASP A 519 -32.23 -16.99 36.74
C ASP A 519 -32.62 -16.02 35.60
N GLY A 520 -32.29 -16.37 34.36
CA GLY A 520 -32.72 -15.62 33.17
C GLY A 520 -31.69 -14.64 32.59
N HIS A 521 -30.56 -14.40 33.27
CA HIS A 521 -29.46 -13.62 32.72
C HIS A 521 -28.09 -14.15 33.16
N ILE A 522 -27.09 -13.96 32.29
CA ILE A 522 -25.67 -14.19 32.57
C ILE A 522 -24.93 -13.03 31.91
N ALA A 523 -24.81 -11.92 32.65
CA ALA A 523 -24.26 -10.66 32.13
C ALA A 523 -22.92 -10.33 32.82
N PRO A 524 -21.91 -9.83 32.07
CA PRO A 524 -20.65 -9.37 32.66
C PRO A 524 -20.82 -8.12 33.54
N VAL A 525 -21.93 -7.39 33.38
CA VAL A 525 -22.32 -6.25 34.23
C VAL A 525 -23.74 -6.50 34.74
N CYS A 526 -23.85 -7.06 35.95
CA CYS A 526 -25.13 -7.31 36.62
C CYS A 526 -25.41 -6.19 37.61
N THR A 527 -26.55 -5.50 37.46
CA THR A 527 -26.98 -4.37 38.30
C THR A 527 -27.70 -4.78 39.59
N ASP A 528 -28.10 -6.05 39.70
CA ASP A 528 -28.78 -6.58 40.88
C ASP A 528 -27.82 -6.73 42.08
N ARG A 529 -28.38 -6.67 43.31
CA ARG A 529 -27.61 -6.81 44.54
C ARG A 529 -26.91 -8.17 44.58
N ALA A 530 -25.60 -8.17 44.80
CA ALA A 530 -24.79 -9.38 44.87
C ALA A 530 -25.28 -10.31 45.99
N ASN A 531 -25.49 -11.59 45.67
CA ASN A 531 -25.95 -12.62 46.61
C ASN A 531 -25.07 -13.86 46.51
N SER A 532 -23.99 -13.86 47.28
CA SER A 532 -22.99 -14.94 47.28
C SER A 532 -23.54 -16.28 47.77
N ALA A 533 -24.52 -16.28 48.69
CA ALA A 533 -25.14 -17.49 49.21
C ALA A 533 -25.97 -18.21 48.14
N LEU A 534 -26.80 -17.47 47.38
CA LEU A 534 -27.63 -18.03 46.31
C LEU A 534 -26.77 -18.55 45.15
N VAL A 535 -25.71 -17.81 44.80
CA VAL A 535 -24.72 -18.23 43.79
C VAL A 535 -24.03 -19.54 44.21
N ALA A 536 -23.61 -19.66 45.47
CA ALA A 536 -22.97 -20.88 45.98
C ALA A 536 -23.91 -22.09 45.95
N GLU A 537 -25.18 -21.90 46.34
CA GLU A 537 -26.20 -22.95 46.30
C GLU A 537 -26.47 -23.42 44.85
N LYS A 538 -26.65 -22.48 43.92
CA LYS A 538 -26.91 -22.81 42.51
C LYS A 538 -25.67 -23.39 41.82
N LYS A 539 -24.47 -23.00 42.21
CA LYS A 539 -23.21 -23.64 41.78
C LYS A 539 -23.16 -25.10 42.19
N LYS A 540 -23.49 -25.41 43.45
CA LYS A 540 -23.55 -26.80 43.93
C LYS A 540 -24.58 -27.62 43.15
N LYS A 541 -25.78 -27.07 42.92
CA LYS A 541 -26.83 -27.72 42.11
C LYS A 541 -26.40 -27.96 40.66
N LEU A 542 -25.62 -27.04 40.07
CA LEU A 542 -25.08 -27.23 38.73
C LEU A 542 -24.05 -28.36 38.70
N GLU A 543 -23.16 -28.40 39.69
CA GLU A 543 -22.13 -29.43 39.81
C GLU A 543 -22.75 -30.83 40.01
N GLU A 544 -23.77 -30.96 40.85
CA GLU A 544 -24.55 -32.19 41.02
C GLU A 544 -25.22 -32.62 39.70
N LYS A 545 -25.83 -31.70 38.95
CA LYS A 545 -26.41 -32.00 37.63
C LYS A 545 -25.37 -32.42 36.60
N GLN A 546 -24.20 -31.80 36.61
CA GLN A 546 -23.09 -32.18 35.74
C GLN A 546 -22.53 -33.54 36.11
N GLN A 547 -22.37 -33.85 37.39
CA GLN A 547 -21.95 -35.17 37.86
C GLN A 547 -22.94 -36.27 37.50
N LEU A 548 -24.24 -36.02 37.65
CA LEU A 548 -25.29 -36.97 37.21
C LEU A 548 -25.27 -37.19 35.70
N TRP A 549 -25.10 -36.12 34.92
CA TRP A 549 -24.97 -36.21 33.46
C TRP A 549 -23.68 -36.95 33.04
N ASP A 550 -22.57 -36.68 33.70
CA ASP A 550 -21.28 -37.33 33.44
C ASP A 550 -21.39 -38.83 33.80
N ALA A 551 -22.01 -39.20 34.93
CA ALA A 551 -22.25 -40.60 35.33
C ALA A 551 -23.18 -41.34 34.36
N GLN A 552 -24.25 -40.69 33.89
CA GLN A 552 -25.21 -41.29 32.96
C GLN A 552 -24.64 -41.46 31.54
N ASN A 553 -23.70 -40.60 31.12
CA ASN A 553 -23.00 -40.75 29.85
C ASN A 553 -21.76 -41.65 29.92
N ARG A 554 -21.20 -41.89 31.12
CA ARG A 554 -20.10 -42.85 31.31
C ARG A 554 -20.55 -44.31 31.14
N LEU A 555 -21.81 -44.61 31.42
CA LEU A 555 -22.41 -45.96 31.26
C LEU A 555 -22.79 -46.31 29.82
N ASN A 556 -22.61 -45.41 28.85
CA ASN A 556 -22.99 -45.61 27.44
C ASN A 556 -21.79 -45.81 26.47
N LEU A 557 -20.58 -46.08 26.98
CA LEU A 557 -19.45 -46.49 26.15
C LEU A 557 -19.28 -48.02 26.21
N PRO A 558 -19.38 -48.76 25.09
CA PRO A 558 -18.99 -50.16 25.08
C PRO A 558 -17.48 -50.25 25.30
N LEU A 559 -17.09 -51.08 26.26
CA LEU A 559 -15.72 -51.59 26.40
C LEU A 559 -15.42 -52.39 25.12
N ASN A 560 -14.58 -51.83 24.24
CA ASN A 560 -13.90 -52.64 23.24
C ASN A 560 -12.61 -53.15 23.88
N ASP A 561 -12.62 -54.42 24.25
CA ASP A 561 -11.42 -55.27 24.36
C ASP A 561 -10.73 -55.42 23.00
#